data_AF-A0A929JPI3-F1
#
_entry.id   AF-A0A929JPI3-F1
#
_cell.length_a   1.000
_cell.length_b   1.000
_cell.length_c   1.000
_cell.angle_alpha   90.00
_cell.angle_beta   90.00
_cell.angle_gamma   90.00
#
_symmetry.space_group_name_H-M   'P 1'
#
loop_
_entity.id
_entity.type
_entity.pdbx_description
1 polymer ?
#
loop_
_entity_poly.entity_id
_entity_poly.type
_entity_poly.pdbx_seq_one_letter_code
_entity_poly.pdbx_strand_id
1 'polypeptide(L)'
;MSKNENLIKIFEYALNQEETGKAFFEHSLERMGMGAAISAFKRLIEEEQRHILFINQILKDLKAGEEIKPTEIREMVLEPTDYFDAREKTEFLQQCIEGSMIPDVTVFNTAWLIEKDLSDFYRNMAQKTEGKAREALMMLSNWEKEHERFFREYRDKLSETYSKMPWGG
;
A
#
# COMPACT_ATOMS: atom_id res chain seq x y z
N MET A 1 -18.72 -14.10 21.34
CA MET A 1 -18.37 -12.78 20.80
C MET A 1 -19.46 -12.35 19.84
N SER A 2 -19.93 -11.11 19.96
CA SER A 2 -20.95 -10.57 19.05
C SER A 2 -20.36 -10.37 17.64
N LYS A 3 -21.22 -10.29 16.60
CA LYS A 3 -20.78 -10.03 15.22
C LYS A 3 -19.94 -8.73 15.15
N ASN A 4 -20.31 -7.71 15.92
CA ASN A 4 -19.59 -6.44 15.99
C ASN A 4 -18.23 -6.56 16.68
N GLU A 5 -18.10 -7.35 17.75
CA GLU A 5 -16.79 -7.57 18.41
C GLU A 5 -15.77 -8.22 17.48
N ASN A 6 -16.21 -9.15 16.63
CA ASN A 6 -15.33 -9.77 15.63
C ASN A 6 -14.92 -8.77 14.55
N LEU A 7 -15.85 -7.94 14.07
CA LEU A 7 -15.56 -6.89 13.08
C LEU A 7 -14.59 -5.85 13.63
N ILE A 8 -14.78 -5.41 14.87
CA ILE A 8 -13.87 -4.47 15.53
C ILE A 8 -12.45 -5.03 15.55
N LYS A 9 -12.26 -6.30 15.94
CA LYS A 9 -10.93 -6.93 15.94
C LYS A 9 -10.28 -7.00 14.56
N ILE A 10 -11.07 -7.29 13.52
CA ILE A 10 -10.58 -7.31 12.13
C ILE A 10 -10.07 -5.93 11.72
N PHE A 11 -10.86 -4.89 11.99
CA PHE A 11 -10.49 -3.51 11.61
C PHE A 11 -9.41 -2.90 12.52
N GLU A 12 -9.29 -3.32 13.79
CA GLU A 12 -8.16 -2.93 14.66
C GLU A 12 -6.85 -3.56 14.18
N TYR A 13 -6.90 -4.81 13.73
CA TYR A 13 -5.74 -5.44 13.10
C TYR A 13 -5.37 -4.71 11.79
N ALA A 14 -6.37 -4.43 10.93
CA ALA A 14 -6.19 -3.66 9.70
C ALA A 14 -5.51 -2.30 9.98
N LEU A 15 -6.04 -1.53 10.93
CA LEU A 15 -5.49 -0.24 11.32
C LEU A 15 -4.00 -0.32 11.70
N ASN A 16 -3.63 -1.31 12.52
CA ASN A 16 -2.24 -1.50 12.90
C ASN A 16 -1.36 -1.87 11.69
N GLN A 17 -1.87 -2.64 10.72
CA GLN A 17 -1.11 -2.94 9.52
C GLN A 17 -0.89 -1.70 8.65
N GLU A 18 -1.92 -0.87 8.43
CA GLU A 18 -1.73 0.38 7.66
C GLU A 18 -0.78 1.36 8.35
N GLU A 19 -0.85 1.49 9.67
CA GLU A 19 0.10 2.29 10.44
C GLU A 19 1.54 1.75 10.29
N THR A 20 1.70 0.43 10.25
CA THR A 20 3.00 -0.23 10.05
C THR A 20 3.51 -0.03 8.62
N GLY A 21 2.66 -0.20 7.61
CA GLY A 21 2.99 0.03 6.19
C GLY A 21 3.39 1.48 5.94
N LYS A 22 2.58 2.43 6.42
CA LYS A 22 2.89 3.86 6.37
C LYS A 22 4.24 4.19 7.01
N ALA A 23 4.49 3.68 8.21
CA ALA A 23 5.76 3.91 8.92
C ALA A 23 6.96 3.33 8.15
N PHE A 24 6.80 2.15 7.54
CA PHE A 24 7.83 1.57 6.66
C PHE A 24 8.12 2.48 5.46
N PHE A 25 7.10 3.04 4.81
CA PHE A 25 7.29 3.97 3.69
C PHE A 25 7.93 5.28 4.11
N GLU A 26 7.55 5.85 5.26
CA GLU A 26 8.18 7.05 5.82
C GLU A 26 9.67 6.81 6.11
N HIS A 27 10.02 5.71 6.77
CA HIS A 27 11.42 5.35 7.01
C HIS A 27 12.20 5.04 5.72
N SER A 28 11.55 4.43 4.73
CA SER A 28 12.18 4.17 3.45
C SER A 28 12.47 5.47 2.71
N LEU A 29 11.55 6.43 2.74
CA LEU A 29 11.69 7.75 2.12
C LEU A 29 12.88 8.54 2.69
N GLU A 30 13.11 8.48 4.00
CA GLU A 30 14.27 9.13 4.65
C GLU A 30 15.62 8.56 4.19
N ARG A 31 15.64 7.29 3.79
CA ARG A 31 16.85 6.57 3.39
C ARG A 31 17.10 6.59 1.88
N MET A 32 16.06 6.83 1.09
CA MET A 32 16.17 6.93 -0.37
C MET A 32 16.81 8.27 -0.77
N GLY A 33 17.82 8.21 -1.63
CA GLY A 33 18.46 9.40 -2.20
C GLY A 33 17.52 10.21 -3.10
N MET A 34 17.89 11.45 -3.43
CA MET A 34 17.07 12.36 -4.26
C MET A 34 16.72 11.74 -5.62
N GLY A 35 15.44 11.65 -5.96
CA GLY A 35 14.99 11.06 -7.21
C GLY A 35 13.47 10.91 -7.36
N ALA A 36 13.03 10.41 -8.52
CA ALA A 36 11.61 10.24 -8.84
C ALA A 36 10.85 9.35 -7.84
N ALA A 37 11.50 8.35 -7.21
CA ALA A 37 10.85 7.52 -6.19
C ALA A 37 10.40 8.27 -4.93
N ILE A 38 10.98 9.45 -4.64
CA ILE A 38 10.52 10.28 -3.53
C ILE A 38 9.06 10.72 -3.76
N SER A 39 8.69 11.07 -4.99
CA SER A 39 7.32 11.49 -5.32
C SER A 39 6.33 10.34 -5.16
N ALA A 40 6.69 9.14 -5.65
CA ALA A 40 5.83 7.97 -5.54
C ALA A 40 5.66 7.51 -4.07
N PHE A 41 6.73 7.49 -3.27
CA PHE A 41 6.64 7.13 -1.86
C PHE A 41 5.86 8.18 -1.04
N LYS A 42 6.04 9.48 -1.30
CA LYS A 42 5.22 10.53 -0.66
C LYS A 42 3.74 10.32 -0.95
N ARG A 43 3.42 10.04 -2.20
CA ARG A 43 2.05 9.75 -2.62
C ARG A 43 1.49 8.51 -1.93
N LEU A 44 2.26 7.44 -1.82
CA LEU A 44 1.86 6.23 -1.09
C LEU A 44 1.60 6.52 0.38
N ILE A 45 2.48 7.29 1.05
CA ILE A 45 2.28 7.69 2.45
C ILE A 45 0.96 8.47 2.63
N GLU A 46 0.60 9.33 1.67
CA GLU A 46 -0.69 10.03 1.68
C GLU A 46 -1.88 9.07 1.46
N GLU A 47 -1.72 8.05 0.62
CA GLU A 47 -2.72 7.01 0.39
C GLU A 47 -2.92 6.13 1.64
N GLU A 48 -1.85 5.68 2.28
CA GLU A 48 -1.93 4.94 3.55
C GLU A 48 -2.59 5.77 4.65
N GLN A 49 -2.29 7.07 4.71
CA GLN A 49 -2.95 7.95 5.66
C GLN A 49 -4.46 8.02 5.42
N ARG A 50 -4.92 7.94 4.17
CA ARG A 50 -6.35 7.84 3.84
C ARG A 50 -6.93 6.49 4.24
N HIS A 51 -6.21 5.38 4.05
CA HIS A 51 -6.63 4.06 4.52
C HIS A 51 -6.84 4.05 6.04
N ILE A 52 -5.89 4.61 6.80
CA ILE A 52 -5.97 4.79 8.26
C ILE A 52 -7.21 5.59 8.65
N LEU A 53 -7.50 6.70 7.98
CA LEU A 53 -8.69 7.52 8.26
C LEU A 53 -9.98 6.76 7.96
N PHE A 54 -10.02 6.03 6.85
CA PHE A 54 -11.15 5.18 6.45
C PHE A 54 -11.43 4.12 7.51
N ILE A 55 -10.40 3.38 7.96
CA ILE A 55 -10.55 2.33 8.98
C ILE A 55 -10.95 2.91 10.34
N ASN A 56 -10.37 4.05 10.75
CA ASN A 56 -10.73 4.70 12.01
C ASN A 56 -12.20 5.11 12.06
N GLN A 57 -12.75 5.61 10.95
CA GLN A 57 -14.16 5.96 10.88
C GLN A 57 -15.05 4.71 10.99
N ILE A 58 -14.69 3.61 10.32
CA ILE A 58 -15.41 2.33 10.46
C ILE A 58 -15.38 1.83 11.91
N LEU A 59 -14.22 1.89 12.57
CA LEU A 59 -14.07 1.49 13.97
C LEU A 59 -14.93 2.35 14.90
N LYS A 60 -15.02 3.65 14.63
CA LYS A 60 -15.88 4.57 15.38
C LYS A 60 -17.35 4.16 15.26
N ASP A 61 -17.84 3.91 14.05
CA ASP A 61 -19.23 3.50 13.82
C ASP A 61 -19.54 2.17 14.54
N LEU A 62 -18.65 1.17 14.38
CA LEU A 62 -18.79 -0.14 15.01
C LEU A 62 -18.79 -0.06 16.55
N LYS A 63 -17.94 0.78 17.13
CA LYS A 63 -17.86 0.99 18.59
C LYS A 63 -19.07 1.75 19.14
N ALA A 64 -19.69 2.62 18.33
CA ALA A 64 -20.95 3.29 18.64
C ALA A 64 -22.19 2.38 18.46
N GLY A 65 -22.01 1.21 17.84
CA GLY A 65 -23.13 0.32 17.47
C GLY A 65 -23.91 0.82 16.26
N GLU A 66 -23.34 1.77 15.50
CA GLU A 66 -23.90 2.31 14.28
C GLU A 66 -23.59 1.41 13.08
N GLU A 67 -24.34 1.60 11.99
CA GLU A 67 -24.06 0.92 10.73
C GLU A 67 -22.87 1.57 10.02
N ILE A 68 -21.97 0.76 9.46
CA ILE A 68 -20.83 1.24 8.69
C ILE A 68 -21.34 1.98 7.43
N LYS A 69 -20.75 3.13 7.11
CA LYS A 69 -21.09 3.92 5.91
C LYS A 69 -19.90 4.06 4.94
N PRO A 70 -19.54 3.02 4.16
CA PRO A 70 -18.35 3.04 3.29
C PRO A 70 -18.46 4.07 2.15
N THR A 71 -19.67 4.34 1.67
CA THR A 71 -19.93 5.20 0.50
C THR A 71 -19.66 6.67 0.76
N GLU A 72 -19.92 7.17 1.97
CA GLU A 72 -19.61 8.56 2.34
C GLU A 72 -18.09 8.79 2.42
N ILE A 73 -17.30 7.73 2.57
CA ILE A 73 -15.84 7.79 2.70
C ILE A 73 -15.14 7.49 1.37
N ARG A 74 -15.78 6.74 0.44
CA ARG A 74 -15.24 6.49 -0.91
C ARG A 74 -15.00 7.78 -1.69
N GLU A 75 -15.84 8.80 -1.49
CA GLU A 75 -15.67 10.13 -2.10
C GLU A 75 -14.41 10.87 -1.59
N MET A 76 -13.80 10.42 -0.49
CA MET A 76 -12.54 10.96 0.05
C MET A 76 -11.29 10.27 -0.50
N VAL A 77 -11.44 9.17 -1.26
CA VAL A 77 -10.32 8.42 -1.83
C VAL A 77 -10.22 8.72 -3.32
N LEU A 78 -9.09 9.30 -3.74
CA LEU A 78 -8.81 9.57 -5.15
C LEU A 78 -8.80 8.25 -5.94
N GLU A 79 -9.30 8.29 -7.17
CA GLU A 79 -9.06 7.21 -8.14
C GLU A 79 -7.55 6.93 -8.25
N PRO A 80 -7.12 5.67 -8.44
CA PRO A 80 -5.71 5.32 -8.52
C PRO A 80 -4.97 6.24 -9.48
N THR A 81 -4.05 7.03 -8.90
CA THR A 81 -2.99 7.78 -9.59
C THR A 81 -2.14 6.85 -10.46
N ASP A 82 -1.74 7.21 -11.67
CA ASP A 82 -0.49 6.67 -12.21
C ASP A 82 0.63 7.19 -11.28
N TYR A 83 1.16 6.32 -10.39
CA TYR A 83 2.16 6.69 -9.36
C TYR A 83 3.45 7.26 -9.95
N PHE A 84 3.70 6.93 -11.22
CA PHE A 84 4.73 7.54 -12.03
C PHE A 84 4.25 7.70 -13.46
N ASP A 85 4.53 8.84 -14.05
CA ASP A 85 4.46 8.94 -15.51
C ASP A 85 5.59 8.12 -16.18
N ALA A 86 5.49 7.90 -17.50
CA ALA A 86 6.47 7.11 -18.24
C ALA A 86 7.90 7.68 -18.19
N ARG A 87 8.03 8.99 -17.98
CA ARG A 87 9.31 9.68 -17.88
C ARG A 87 9.91 9.48 -16.50
N GLU A 88 9.15 9.67 -15.43
CA GLU A 88 9.59 9.42 -14.06
C GLU A 88 9.98 7.95 -13.85
N LYS A 89 9.25 7.02 -14.49
CA LYS A 89 9.61 5.58 -14.59
C LYS A 89 11.04 5.39 -15.12
N THR A 90 11.39 6.10 -16.19
CA THR A 90 12.68 5.95 -16.87
C THR A 90 13.80 6.63 -16.10
N GLU A 91 13.56 7.85 -15.61
CA GLU A 91 14.52 8.61 -14.80
C GLU A 91 14.84 7.88 -13.48
N PHE A 92 13.84 7.28 -12.83
CA PHE A 92 14.05 6.47 -11.64
C PHE A 92 14.96 5.26 -11.90
N LEU A 93 14.66 4.48 -12.95
CA LEU A 93 15.45 3.30 -13.30
C LEU A 93 16.91 3.67 -13.60
N GLN A 94 17.14 4.78 -14.29
CA GLN A 94 18.49 5.27 -14.58
C GLN A 94 19.25 5.63 -13.29
N GLN A 95 18.59 6.30 -12.34
CA GLN A 95 19.21 6.64 -11.05
C GLN A 95 19.57 5.41 -10.21
N CYS A 96 18.75 4.35 -10.25
CA CYS A 96 19.07 3.08 -9.60
C CYS A 96 20.27 2.37 -10.23
N ILE A 97 20.56 2.61 -11.52
CA ILE A 97 21.71 2.02 -12.21
C ILE A 97 23.01 2.75 -11.85
N GLU A 98 22.94 4.09 -11.77
CA GLU A 98 24.12 4.95 -11.61
C GLU A 98 24.59 5.08 -10.16
N GLY A 99 23.67 5.06 -9.19
CA GLY A 99 24.00 4.89 -7.79
C GLY A 99 24.20 3.40 -7.49
N SER A 100 25.16 3.02 -6.64
CA SER A 100 25.36 1.64 -6.18
C SER A 100 24.18 1.12 -5.31
N MET A 101 22.99 0.90 -5.92
CA MET A 101 21.67 0.94 -5.28
C MET A 101 21.09 -0.45 -4.93
N ILE A 102 21.86 -1.25 -4.19
CA ILE A 102 21.36 -2.46 -3.50
C ILE A 102 20.23 -2.15 -2.48
N PRO A 103 20.20 -0.98 -1.79
CA PRO A 103 19.13 -0.64 -0.83
C PRO A 103 17.74 -0.55 -1.46
N ASP A 104 17.61 0.00 -2.67
CA ASP A 104 16.31 0.27 -3.28
C ASP A 104 15.57 -1.01 -3.65
N VAL A 105 16.24 -2.00 -4.25
CA VAL A 105 15.60 -3.28 -4.62
C VAL A 105 14.99 -3.97 -3.40
N THR A 106 15.68 -3.92 -2.26
CA THR A 106 15.20 -4.54 -1.01
C THR A 106 13.98 -3.81 -0.46
N VAL A 107 13.97 -2.47 -0.54
CA VAL A 107 12.82 -1.65 -0.13
C VAL A 107 11.60 -1.97 -1.01
N PHE A 108 11.75 -1.97 -2.33
CA PHE A 108 10.64 -2.28 -3.25
C PHE A 108 10.13 -3.72 -3.12
N ASN A 109 11.03 -4.69 -2.87
CA ASN A 109 10.62 -6.06 -2.62
C ASN A 109 9.87 -6.21 -1.29
N THR A 110 10.31 -5.51 -0.24
CA THR A 110 9.64 -5.53 1.07
C THR A 110 8.27 -4.86 0.98
N ALA A 111 8.19 -3.71 0.32
CA ALA A 111 6.94 -3.03 0.01
C ALA A 111 5.97 -3.96 -0.72
N TRP A 112 6.41 -4.61 -1.81
CA TRP A 112 5.57 -5.57 -2.53
C TRP A 112 5.01 -6.69 -1.64
N LEU A 113 5.82 -7.23 -0.71
CA LEU A 113 5.36 -8.26 0.21
C LEU A 113 4.31 -7.73 1.20
N ILE A 114 4.50 -6.52 1.74
CA ILE A 114 3.55 -5.85 2.62
C ILE A 114 2.19 -5.70 1.92
N GLU A 115 2.18 -5.03 0.75
CA GLU A 115 0.94 -4.76 0.00
C GLU A 115 0.23 -6.05 -0.44
N LYS A 116 1.01 -7.08 -0.82
CA LYS A 116 0.44 -8.38 -1.18
C LYS A 116 -0.25 -9.03 0.01
N ASP A 117 0.42 -9.05 1.16
CA ASP A 117 -0.11 -9.66 2.38
C ASP A 117 -1.35 -8.90 2.88
N LEU A 118 -1.37 -7.57 2.78
CA LEU A 118 -2.53 -6.72 3.09
C LEU A 118 -3.70 -6.95 2.13
N SER A 119 -3.44 -6.93 0.82
CA SER A 119 -4.47 -7.20 -0.20
C SER A 119 -5.14 -8.56 0.01
N ASP A 120 -4.33 -9.59 0.28
CA ASP A 120 -4.83 -10.94 0.53
C ASP A 120 -5.55 -11.05 1.89
N PHE A 121 -5.04 -10.40 2.94
CA PHE A 121 -5.72 -10.31 4.24
C PHE A 121 -7.12 -9.72 4.08
N TYR A 122 -7.24 -8.55 3.44
CA TYR A 122 -8.51 -7.88 3.23
C TYR A 122 -9.47 -8.70 2.39
N ARG A 123 -9.00 -9.32 1.32
CA ARG A 123 -9.83 -10.21 0.49
C ARG A 123 -10.35 -11.40 1.30
N ASN A 124 -9.49 -12.02 2.10
CA ASN A 124 -9.85 -13.16 2.92
C ASN A 124 -10.87 -12.79 4.00
N MET A 125 -10.75 -11.60 4.61
CA MET A 125 -11.73 -11.11 5.58
C MET A 125 -13.04 -10.70 4.92
N ALA A 126 -13.01 -10.10 3.72
CA ALA A 126 -14.20 -9.77 2.95
C ALA A 126 -15.04 -11.02 2.63
N GLN A 127 -14.39 -12.15 2.32
CA GLN A 127 -15.08 -13.43 2.06
C GLN A 127 -15.77 -14.02 3.31
N LYS A 128 -15.32 -13.64 4.50
CA LYS A 128 -15.83 -14.12 5.80
C LYS A 128 -16.78 -13.12 6.47
N THR A 129 -17.07 -12.00 5.81
CA THR A 129 -17.92 -10.93 6.31
C THR A 129 -19.04 -10.65 5.33
N GLU A 130 -20.02 -9.85 5.75
CA GLU A 130 -21.22 -9.55 4.99
C GLU A 130 -21.55 -8.06 5.08
N GLY A 131 -22.44 -7.59 4.18
CA GLY A 131 -22.94 -6.22 4.18
C GLY A 131 -21.82 -5.18 4.00
N LYS A 132 -21.98 -4.05 4.69
CA LYS A 132 -21.07 -2.89 4.57
C LYS A 132 -19.63 -3.16 5.00
N ALA A 133 -19.42 -4.07 5.94
CA ALA A 133 -18.07 -4.50 6.33
C ALA A 133 -17.35 -5.22 5.17
N ARG A 134 -18.06 -6.10 4.45
CA ARG A 134 -17.52 -6.78 3.27
C ARG A 134 -17.20 -5.80 2.15
N GLU A 135 -18.07 -4.82 1.90
CA GLU A 135 -17.83 -3.77 0.91
C GLU A 135 -16.55 -2.99 1.24
N ALA A 136 -16.39 -2.55 2.50
CA ALA A 136 -15.20 -1.82 2.95
C ALA A 136 -13.91 -2.64 2.81
N LEU A 137 -13.92 -3.91 3.22
CA LEU A 137 -12.76 -4.80 3.08
C LEU A 137 -12.42 -5.09 1.61
N MET A 138 -13.42 -5.19 0.73
CA MET A 138 -13.18 -5.30 -0.71
C MET A 138 -12.55 -4.03 -1.29
N MET A 139 -12.94 -2.86 -0.81
CA MET A 139 -12.33 -1.59 -1.23
C MET A 139 -10.85 -1.54 -0.85
N LEU A 140 -10.52 -1.79 0.42
CA LEU A 140 -9.14 -1.88 0.91
C LEU A 140 -8.34 -2.89 0.09
N SER A 141 -8.85 -4.11 -0.07
CA SER A 141 -8.18 -5.15 -0.86
C SER A 141 -7.82 -4.70 -2.29
N ASN A 142 -8.70 -3.93 -2.93
CA ASN A 142 -8.46 -3.43 -4.28
C ASN A 142 -7.42 -2.31 -4.31
N TRP A 143 -7.40 -1.41 -3.32
CA TRP A 143 -6.36 -0.38 -3.21
C TRP A 143 -4.98 -1.00 -3.03
N GLU A 144 -4.84 -1.89 -2.05
CA GLU A 144 -3.61 -2.66 -1.80
C GLU A 144 -3.18 -3.48 -3.03
N LYS A 145 -4.14 -3.96 -3.84
CA LYS A 145 -3.82 -4.71 -5.06
C LYS A 145 -3.15 -3.83 -6.12
N GLU A 146 -3.52 -2.57 -6.20
CA GLU A 146 -2.90 -1.62 -7.11
C GLU A 146 -1.51 -1.21 -6.62
N HIS A 147 -1.31 -1.02 -5.31
CA HIS A 147 0.02 -0.85 -4.73
C HIS A 147 0.91 -2.09 -4.99
N GLU A 148 0.39 -3.30 -4.77
CA GLU A 148 1.11 -4.54 -5.05
C GLU A 148 1.54 -4.62 -6.51
N ARG A 149 0.64 -4.29 -7.45
CA ARG A 149 0.93 -4.29 -8.89
C ARG A 149 2.08 -3.33 -9.19
N PHE A 150 2.00 -2.11 -8.65
CA PHE A 150 3.03 -1.10 -8.77
C PHE A 150 4.40 -1.62 -8.30
N PHE A 151 4.51 -2.09 -7.05
CA PHE A 151 5.80 -2.53 -6.51
C PHE A 151 6.35 -3.76 -7.24
N ARG A 152 5.48 -4.68 -7.68
CA ARG A 152 5.87 -5.85 -8.47
C ARG A 152 6.49 -5.44 -9.81
N GLU A 153 5.83 -4.55 -10.55
CA GLU A 153 6.33 -4.07 -11.84
C GLU A 153 7.69 -3.37 -11.71
N TYR A 154 7.88 -2.58 -10.65
CA TYR A 154 9.15 -1.93 -10.37
C TYR A 154 10.25 -2.90 -9.99
N ARG A 155 9.97 -3.84 -9.10
CA ARG A 155 10.91 -4.91 -8.70
C ARG A 155 11.36 -5.70 -9.92
N ASP A 156 10.44 -6.08 -10.79
CA ASP A 156 10.74 -6.88 -11.99
C ASP A 156 11.63 -6.10 -12.96
N LYS A 157 11.34 -4.82 -13.20
CA LYS A 157 12.17 -3.93 -14.03
C LYS A 157 13.57 -3.73 -13.45
N LEU A 158 13.69 -3.50 -12.14
CA LEU A 158 14.99 -3.39 -11.47
C LEU A 158 15.78 -4.70 -11.62
N SER A 159 15.16 -5.83 -11.34
CA SER A 159 15.80 -7.15 -11.44
C SER A 159 16.28 -7.44 -12.86
N GLU A 160 15.46 -7.15 -13.87
CA GLU A 160 15.83 -7.29 -15.28
C GLU A 160 17.03 -6.39 -15.63
N THR A 161 16.99 -5.13 -15.18
CA THR A 161 18.05 -4.15 -15.43
C THR A 161 19.39 -4.60 -14.83
N TYR A 162 19.39 -5.03 -13.57
CA TYR A 162 20.59 -5.55 -12.90
C TYR A 162 21.12 -6.84 -13.55
N SER A 163 20.23 -7.72 -14.03
CA SER A 163 20.64 -8.97 -14.70
C SER A 163 21.44 -8.75 -15.99
N LYS A 164 21.25 -7.60 -16.64
CA LYS A 164 21.92 -7.22 -17.90
C LYS A 164 23.20 -6.42 -17.68
N MET A 165 23.53 -6.06 -16.44
CA MET A 165 24.78 -5.35 -16.15
C MET A 165 25.98 -6.28 -16.32
N PRO A 166 27.05 -5.82 -16.98
CA PRO A 166 28.31 -6.56 -16.98
C PRO A 166 28.85 -6.55 -15.55
N TRP A 167 28.79 -7.69 -14.88
CA TRP A 167 29.49 -7.90 -13.61
C TRP A 167 30.99 -7.83 -13.92
N GLY A 168 31.59 -6.66 -13.69
CA GLY A 168 33.02 -6.44 -13.90
C GLY A 168 33.83 -7.43 -13.07
N GLY A 169 34.67 -8.21 -13.74
CA GLY A 169 35.80 -8.92 -13.14
C GLY A 169 37.03 -8.04 -13.09
#